data_AF-B6Y6S1-F1
#
_entry.id   AF-B6Y6S1-F1
#
_cell.length_a   1.000
_cell.length_b   1.000
_cell.length_c   1.000
_cell.angle_alpha   90.00
_cell.angle_beta   90.00
_cell.angle_gamma   90.00
#
_symmetry.space_group_name_H-M   'P 1'
#
loop_
_entity.id
_entity.type
_entity.pdbx_description
1 polymer ?
#
loop_
_entity_poly.entity_id
_entity_poly.type
_entity_poly.pdbx_seq_one_letter_code
_entity_poly.pdbx_strand_id
1 'polypeptide(L)'
;MQFCERLVGKLRRSTLLIISGFTHEVLEKEVKPLVSSFLHERGLILSEEKTKITSITTGFDFLGCNVRRYNKKLIIKPSKESIKRLLNKARTLIKANIANTQAIVIKSLNSLLRGWGNYYHHVCAKKAFRKIDNEIWHSLWKWAKKRHPRKGLRWIKNRYFKVMGQRQWVFAAPICKNKPKEIRYLRLLKLIDIPIRRHVKIRADANPLDLKWKKYFDERVKRTRMLASSFSREGSLLLVSPLRMMFPEES
;
A
#
# COMPACT_ATOMS: atom_id res chain seq x y z
N MET A 1 -16.75 1.00 11.10
CA MET A 1 -18.06 1.20 10.45
C MET A 1 -17.83 1.53 8.98
N GLN A 2 -18.45 0.76 8.09
CA GLN A 2 -18.40 0.99 6.63
C GLN A 2 -19.76 1.54 6.18
N PHE A 3 -19.76 2.60 5.37
CA PHE A 3 -20.98 3.29 4.95
C PHE A 3 -21.52 2.71 3.63
N CYS A 4 -22.83 2.86 3.41
CA CYS A 4 -23.46 2.67 2.10
C CYS A 4 -24.40 3.86 1.86
N GLU A 5 -24.26 4.49 0.70
CA GLU A 5 -25.07 5.63 0.28
C GLU A 5 -26.43 5.14 -0.24
N ARG A 6 -27.53 5.73 0.24
CA ARG A 6 -28.78 5.76 -0.51
C ARG A 6 -29.37 7.17 -0.41
N LEU A 7 -29.30 7.88 -1.55
CA LEU A 7 -30.06 9.05 -2.02
C LEU A 7 -30.30 10.14 -0.95
N VAL A 8 -29.62 11.30 -0.95
CA VAL A 8 -29.78 12.44 -1.89
C VAL A 8 -28.46 13.23 -2.11
N GLY A 9 -27.34 12.81 -1.51
CA GLY A 9 -26.03 13.47 -1.68
C GLY A 9 -24.92 12.46 -1.96
N LYS A 10 -24.13 12.68 -3.02
CA LYS A 10 -23.00 11.82 -3.38
C LYS A 10 -21.72 12.40 -2.78
N LEU A 11 -21.16 11.77 -1.75
CA LEU A 11 -19.82 12.14 -1.30
C LEU A 11 -18.82 11.65 -2.37
N ARG A 12 -17.87 12.48 -2.78
CA ARG A 12 -16.93 12.14 -3.88
C ARG A 12 -16.08 10.87 -3.63
N ARG A 13 -16.05 10.31 -2.40
CA ARG A 13 -15.25 9.13 -2.01
C ARG A 13 -15.96 8.30 -0.92
N SER A 14 -15.57 7.02 -0.82
CA SER A 14 -16.00 6.10 0.23
C SER A 14 -15.71 6.67 1.63
N THR A 15 -16.75 6.96 2.39
CA THR A 15 -16.65 7.33 3.80
C THR A 15 -16.43 6.03 4.59
N LEU A 16 -15.32 5.92 5.32
CA LEU A 16 -15.05 4.83 6.24
C LEU A 16 -14.73 5.44 7.59
N LEU A 17 -15.44 5.04 8.64
CA LEU A 17 -15.27 5.60 9.98
C LEU A 17 -14.87 4.51 10.96
N ILE A 18 -13.96 4.84 11.85
CA ILE A 18 -13.68 4.06 13.05
C ILE A 18 -14.08 4.93 14.23
N ILE A 19 -14.91 4.40 15.11
CA ILE A 19 -15.21 4.99 16.41
C ILE A 19 -14.66 4.04 17.47
N SER A 20 -13.90 4.59 18.41
CA SER A 20 -13.39 3.87 19.57
C SER A 20 -14.26 4.18 20.79
N GLY A 21 -14.55 3.18 21.59
CA GLY A 21 -15.25 3.30 22.87
C GLY A 21 -14.69 2.31 23.90
N PHE A 22 -15.04 2.51 25.17
CA PHE A 22 -14.53 1.70 26.27
C PHE A 22 -15.23 0.34 26.40
N THR A 23 -16.55 0.31 26.17
CA THR A 23 -17.38 -0.90 26.30
C THR A 23 -18.23 -1.11 25.05
N HIS A 24 -18.65 -2.36 24.85
CA HIS A 24 -19.56 -2.72 23.76
C HIS A 24 -20.91 -2.00 23.92
N GLU A 25 -21.43 -1.98 25.15
CA GLU A 25 -22.73 -1.40 25.46
C GLU A 25 -22.82 0.09 25.14
N VAL A 26 -21.81 0.88 25.50
CA VAL A 26 -21.76 2.31 25.17
C VAL A 26 -21.73 2.51 23.65
N LEU A 27 -20.94 1.70 22.94
CA LEU A 27 -20.85 1.78 21.48
C LEU A 27 -22.17 1.43 20.79
N GLU A 28 -22.93 0.49 21.34
CA GLU A 28 -24.16 -0.03 20.77
C GLU A 28 -25.39 0.79 21.15
N LYS A 29 -25.54 1.16 22.42
CA LYS A 29 -26.73 1.82 22.97
C LYS A 29 -26.68 3.34 22.89
N GLU A 30 -25.49 3.94 22.93
CA GLU A 30 -25.36 5.40 22.93
C GLU A 30 -24.76 5.92 21.62
N VAL A 31 -23.57 5.43 21.26
CA VAL A 31 -22.80 5.98 20.14
C VAL A 31 -23.44 5.63 18.80
N LYS A 32 -23.88 4.40 18.59
CA LYS A 32 -24.48 3.97 17.31
C LYS A 32 -25.78 4.75 17.01
N PRO A 33 -26.74 4.92 17.94
CA PRO A 33 -27.92 5.76 17.70
C PRO A 33 -27.56 7.22 17.45
N LEU A 34 -26.67 7.81 18.25
CA LEU A 34 -26.26 9.21 18.09
C LEU A 34 -25.66 9.48 16.71
N VAL A 35 -24.77 8.59 16.25
CA VAL A 35 -24.17 8.68 14.91
C VAL A 35 -25.23 8.46 13.83
N SER A 36 -26.18 7.54 14.05
CA SER A 36 -27.26 7.30 13.11
C SER A 36 -28.14 8.54 12.93
N SER A 37 -28.56 9.20 14.02
CA SER A 37 -29.35 10.43 13.96
C SER A 37 -28.58 11.56 13.27
N PHE A 38 -27.31 11.77 13.63
CA PHE A 38 -26.46 12.79 13.01
C PHE A 38 -26.30 12.60 11.49
N LEU A 39 -26.20 11.34 11.04
CA LEU A 39 -26.10 11.01 9.63
C LEU A 39 -27.44 11.13 8.90
N HIS A 40 -28.52 10.74 9.56
CA HIS A 40 -29.87 10.79 9.00
C HIS A 40 -30.29 12.23 8.65
N GLU A 41 -30.00 13.20 9.51
CA GLU A 41 -30.17 14.64 9.22
C GLU A 41 -29.47 15.10 7.94
N ARG A 42 -28.41 14.39 7.53
CA ARG A 42 -27.59 14.69 6.35
C ARG A 42 -27.91 13.77 5.18
N GLY A 43 -28.99 12.99 5.25
CA GLY A 43 -29.42 12.06 4.21
C GLY A 43 -28.52 10.83 4.06
N LEU A 44 -27.85 10.40 5.13
CA LEU A 44 -26.96 9.25 5.16
C LEU A 44 -27.46 8.19 6.15
N ILE A 45 -27.37 6.91 5.77
CA ILE A 45 -27.82 5.78 6.59
C ILE A 45 -26.66 4.81 6.84
N LEU A 46 -26.58 4.28 8.06
CA LEU A 46 -25.62 3.24 8.40
C LEU A 46 -26.04 1.89 7.78
N SER A 47 -25.10 1.22 7.12
CA SER A 47 -25.32 -0.14 6.64
C SER A 47 -25.13 -1.12 7.79
N GLU A 48 -26.18 -1.85 8.17
CA GLU A 48 -26.12 -2.83 9.26
C GLU A 48 -25.14 -3.96 8.94
N GLU A 49 -25.17 -4.49 7.71
CA GLU A 49 -24.28 -5.56 7.25
C GLU A 49 -22.80 -5.22 7.38
N LYS A 50 -22.44 -3.94 7.17
CA LYS A 50 -21.06 -3.46 7.20
C LYS A 50 -20.66 -2.84 8.53
N THR A 51 -21.61 -2.64 9.42
CA THR A 51 -21.37 -2.05 10.75
C THR A 51 -21.07 -3.16 11.73
N LYS A 52 -19.81 -3.21 12.15
CA LYS A 52 -19.34 -4.23 13.09
C LYS A 52 -18.72 -3.57 14.31
N ILE A 53 -19.17 -3.97 15.49
CA ILE A 53 -18.53 -3.68 16.77
C ILE A 53 -17.57 -4.84 17.06
N THR A 54 -16.31 -4.53 17.33
CA THR A 54 -15.28 -5.55 17.61
C THR A 54 -14.30 -5.07 18.65
N SER A 55 -13.82 -5.99 19.48
CA SER A 55 -12.70 -5.71 20.37
C SER A 55 -11.38 -5.59 19.60
N ILE A 56 -10.53 -4.67 20.04
CA ILE A 56 -9.21 -4.45 19.45
C ILE A 56 -8.27 -5.65 19.61
N THR A 57 -8.51 -6.53 20.60
CA THR A 57 -7.72 -7.76 20.83
C THR A 57 -8.01 -8.83 19.78
N THR A 58 -9.26 -8.95 19.34
CA THR A 58 -9.68 -9.78 18.20
C THR A 58 -9.11 -9.18 16.90
N GLY A 59 -9.24 -7.87 16.77
CA GLY A 59 -8.76 -7.09 15.63
C GLY A 59 -9.74 -7.07 14.46
N PHE A 60 -9.52 -6.15 13.53
CA PHE A 60 -10.37 -5.93 12.36
C PHE A 60 -9.56 -5.44 11.17
N ASP A 61 -10.14 -5.55 9.97
CA ASP A 61 -9.54 -5.04 8.74
C ASP A 61 -10.13 -3.66 8.37
N PHE A 62 -9.25 -2.71 8.05
CA PHE A 62 -9.61 -1.35 7.67
C PHE A 62 -8.61 -0.79 6.66
N LEU A 63 -9.10 -0.23 5.55
CA LEU A 63 -8.26 0.30 4.46
C LEU A 63 -7.15 -0.67 4.00
N GLY A 64 -7.47 -1.97 3.98
CA GLY A 64 -6.53 -3.02 3.62
C GLY A 64 -5.43 -3.29 4.66
N CYS A 65 -5.54 -2.76 5.86
CA CYS A 65 -4.70 -3.08 7.01
C CYS A 65 -5.48 -3.89 8.03
N ASN A 66 -4.84 -4.89 8.64
CA ASN A 66 -5.33 -5.55 9.84
C ASN A 66 -4.81 -4.81 11.06
N VAL A 67 -5.73 -4.30 11.88
CA VAL A 67 -5.46 -3.59 13.13
C VAL A 67 -5.78 -4.54 14.28
N ARG A 68 -4.77 -4.89 15.08
CA ARG A 68 -4.96 -5.80 16.21
C ARG A 68 -4.00 -5.49 17.36
N ARG A 69 -4.52 -5.48 18.58
CA ARG A 69 -3.73 -5.42 19.80
C ARG A 69 -3.31 -6.82 20.22
N TYR A 70 -2.00 -7.02 20.32
CA TYR A 70 -1.37 -8.21 20.86
C TYR A 70 -0.82 -7.86 22.24
N ASN A 71 -1.43 -8.41 23.29
CA ASN A 71 -1.12 -8.07 24.68
C ASN A 71 -1.17 -6.54 24.89
N LYS A 72 -0.03 -5.91 25.18
CA LYS A 72 0.11 -4.45 25.38
C LYS A 72 0.48 -3.67 24.11
N LYS A 73 0.70 -4.34 22.95
CA LYS A 73 1.20 -3.70 21.72
C LYS A 73 0.17 -3.72 20.60
N LEU A 74 -0.10 -2.56 20.00
CA LEU A 74 -0.89 -2.43 18.79
C LEU A 74 -0.02 -2.72 17.56
N ILE A 75 -0.39 -3.72 16.76
CA ILE A 75 0.31 -4.06 15.53
C ILE A 75 -0.65 -3.87 14.36
N ILE A 76 -0.28 -2.96 13.46
CA ILE A 76 -0.95 -2.74 12.19
C ILE A 76 -0.11 -3.38 11.10
N LYS A 77 -0.71 -4.27 10.31
CA LYS A 77 -0.05 -4.99 9.21
C LYS A 77 -0.95 -5.02 7.98
N PRO A 78 -0.43 -5.24 6.76
CA PRO A 78 -1.28 -5.44 5.59
C PRO A 78 -2.25 -6.62 5.81
N SER A 79 -3.52 -6.46 5.42
CA SER A 79 -4.51 -7.53 5.58
C SER A 79 -4.19 -8.72 4.65
N LYS A 80 -4.63 -9.93 5.06
CA LYS A 80 -4.43 -11.14 4.25
C LYS A 80 -5.06 -10.98 2.86
N GLU A 81 -6.22 -10.34 2.81
CA GLU A 81 -6.94 -10.08 1.56
C GLU A 81 -6.20 -9.08 0.66
N SER A 82 -5.62 -8.01 1.20
CA SER A 82 -4.81 -7.07 0.40
C SER A 82 -3.60 -7.76 -0.23
N ILE A 83 -2.90 -8.60 0.54
CA ILE A 83 -1.78 -9.41 0.03
C ILE A 83 -2.26 -10.35 -1.08
N LYS A 84 -3.39 -11.05 -0.88
CA LYS A 84 -3.97 -11.95 -1.89
C LYS A 84 -4.33 -11.19 -3.17
N ARG A 85 -4.95 -10.01 -3.06
CA ARG A 85 -5.31 -9.16 -4.21
C ARG A 85 -4.07 -8.73 -5.00
N LEU A 86 -3.00 -8.30 -4.33
CA LEU A 86 -1.74 -7.96 -5.00
C LEU A 86 -1.16 -9.17 -5.74
N LEU A 87 -1.05 -10.32 -5.07
CA LEU A 87 -0.47 -11.52 -5.66
C LEU A 87 -1.29 -12.02 -6.85
N ASN A 88 -2.61 -11.95 -6.78
CA ASN A 88 -3.48 -12.28 -7.91
C ASN A 88 -3.22 -11.34 -9.09
N LYS A 89 -3.18 -10.01 -8.86
CA LYS A 89 -2.84 -9.04 -9.91
C LYS A 89 -1.46 -9.32 -10.52
N ALA A 90 -0.44 -9.56 -9.70
CA ALA A 90 0.91 -9.87 -10.15
C ALA A 90 0.94 -11.17 -10.99
N ARG A 91 0.26 -12.23 -10.55
CA ARG A 91 0.17 -13.50 -11.29
C ARG A 91 -0.57 -13.34 -12.62
N THR A 92 -1.66 -12.58 -12.66
CA THR A 92 -2.39 -12.27 -13.89
C THR A 92 -1.50 -11.50 -14.86
N LEU A 93 -0.78 -10.48 -14.38
CA LEU A 93 0.19 -9.73 -15.20
C LEU A 93 1.29 -10.65 -15.75
N ILE A 94 1.88 -11.51 -14.92
CA ILE A 94 2.93 -12.44 -15.37
C ILE A 94 2.39 -13.40 -16.43
N LYS A 95 1.18 -13.96 -16.22
CA LYS A 95 0.53 -14.87 -17.18
C LYS A 95 0.19 -14.18 -18.51
N ALA A 96 -0.31 -12.95 -18.47
CA ALA A 96 -0.62 -12.19 -19.69
C ALA A 96 0.65 -11.85 -20.50
N ASN A 97 1.80 -11.74 -19.85
CA ASN A 97 3.07 -11.36 -20.48
C ASN A 97 3.98 -12.57 -20.80
N ILE A 98 3.44 -13.75 -21.13
CA ILE A 98 4.26 -14.93 -21.49
C ILE A 98 5.11 -14.70 -22.74
N ALA A 99 4.53 -14.09 -23.79
CA ALA A 99 5.25 -13.81 -25.03
C ALA A 99 6.18 -12.59 -24.93
N ASN A 100 5.84 -11.63 -24.07
CA ASN A 100 6.52 -10.34 -24.00
C ASN A 100 7.97 -10.41 -23.51
N THR A 101 8.75 -9.37 -23.79
CA THR A 101 10.15 -9.31 -23.37
C THR A 101 10.27 -9.24 -21.84
N GLN A 102 11.40 -9.73 -21.32
CA GLN A 102 11.67 -9.70 -19.88
C GLN A 102 11.61 -8.27 -19.31
N ALA A 103 12.07 -7.27 -20.08
CA ALA A 103 12.06 -5.88 -19.67
C ALA A 103 10.63 -5.35 -19.45
N ILE A 104 9.67 -5.71 -20.32
CA ILE A 104 8.26 -5.33 -20.18
C ILE A 104 7.67 -5.91 -18.89
N VAL A 105 7.91 -7.20 -18.63
CA VAL A 105 7.45 -7.86 -17.38
C VAL A 105 7.99 -7.14 -16.16
N ILE A 106 9.28 -6.79 -16.16
CA ILE A 106 9.92 -6.09 -15.04
C ILE A 106 9.31 -4.70 -14.84
N LYS A 107 9.11 -3.91 -15.90
CA LYS A 107 8.50 -2.57 -15.80
C LYS A 107 7.10 -2.65 -15.19
N SER A 108 6.25 -3.55 -15.70
CA SER A 108 4.87 -3.72 -15.24
C SER A 108 4.81 -4.17 -13.77
N LEU A 109 5.63 -5.14 -13.38
CA LEU A 109 5.71 -5.57 -11.98
C LEU A 109 6.27 -4.49 -11.07
N ASN A 110 7.31 -3.75 -11.51
CA ASN A 110 7.91 -2.69 -10.71
C ASN A 110 6.91 -1.57 -10.43
N SER A 111 6.08 -1.18 -11.39
CA SER A 111 5.02 -0.18 -11.17
C SER A 111 4.04 -0.63 -10.10
N LEU A 112 3.53 -1.87 -10.21
CA LEU A 112 2.59 -2.46 -9.26
C LEU A 112 3.20 -2.57 -7.84
N LEU A 113 4.42 -3.12 -7.74
CA LEU A 113 5.09 -3.35 -6.46
C LEU A 113 5.49 -2.05 -5.79
N ARG A 114 5.98 -1.08 -6.55
CA ARG A 114 6.33 0.24 -6.02
C ARG A 114 5.11 0.93 -5.42
N GLY A 115 3.99 0.95 -6.15
CA GLY A 115 2.74 1.54 -5.64
C GLY A 115 2.27 0.87 -4.35
N TRP A 116 2.22 -0.46 -4.33
CA TRP A 116 1.78 -1.21 -3.16
C TRP A 116 2.73 -1.06 -1.97
N GLY A 117 4.04 -1.11 -2.23
CA GLY A 117 5.08 -0.94 -1.23
C GLY A 117 5.06 0.46 -0.60
N ASN A 118 4.92 1.50 -1.40
CA ASN A 118 4.78 2.88 -0.92
C ASN A 118 3.51 3.06 -0.09
N TYR A 119 2.39 2.44 -0.49
CA TYR A 119 1.18 2.48 0.31
C TYR A 119 1.38 1.83 1.68
N TYR A 120 2.04 0.67 1.78
CA TYR A 120 2.21 -0.05 3.05
C TYR A 120 3.50 0.26 3.83
N HIS A 121 4.35 1.17 3.36
CA HIS A 121 5.64 1.44 4.00
C HIS A 121 5.54 2.03 5.41
N HIS A 122 4.36 2.47 5.84
CA HIS A 122 4.13 3.07 7.16
C HIS A 122 3.69 2.06 8.23
N VAL A 123 3.24 0.86 7.82
CA VAL A 123 2.77 -0.19 8.73
C VAL A 123 3.84 -1.26 8.94
N CYS A 124 3.58 -2.25 9.80
CA CYS A 124 4.47 -3.39 10.02
C CYS A 124 4.45 -4.36 8.82
N ALA A 125 5.04 -3.96 7.69
CA ALA A 125 4.89 -4.65 6.41
C ALA A 125 6.05 -5.59 6.02
N LYS A 126 7.22 -5.54 6.68
CA LYS A 126 8.42 -6.31 6.25
C LYS A 126 8.18 -7.82 6.11
N LYS A 127 7.41 -8.44 7.02
CA LYS A 127 7.02 -9.86 6.92
C LYS A 127 6.16 -10.14 5.69
N ALA A 128 5.23 -9.23 5.36
CA ALA A 128 4.41 -9.32 4.17
C ALA A 128 5.24 -9.09 2.90
N PHE A 129 6.15 -8.12 2.90
CA PHE A 129 7.07 -7.84 1.79
C PHE A 129 7.89 -9.07 1.42
N ARG A 130 8.52 -9.73 2.41
CA ARG A 130 9.28 -10.97 2.19
C ARG A 130 8.41 -12.08 1.59
N LYS A 131 7.19 -12.25 2.09
CA LYS A 131 6.25 -13.26 1.57
C LYS A 131 5.90 -12.98 0.11
N ILE A 132 5.58 -11.72 -0.21
CA ILE A 132 5.22 -11.31 -1.58
C ILE A 132 6.40 -11.50 -2.54
N ASP A 133 7.60 -11.07 -2.14
CA ASP A 133 8.81 -11.22 -2.96
C ASP A 133 9.06 -12.70 -3.31
N ASN A 134 8.90 -13.61 -2.34
CA ASN A 134 9.04 -15.05 -2.56
C ASN A 134 7.97 -15.60 -3.54
N GLU A 135 6.71 -15.24 -3.35
CA GLU A 135 5.60 -15.69 -4.20
C GLU A 135 5.73 -15.21 -5.65
N ILE A 136 6.20 -13.97 -5.83
CA ILE A 136 6.47 -13.40 -7.14
C ILE A 136 7.66 -14.11 -7.78
N TRP A 137 8.72 -14.39 -7.02
CA TRP A 137 9.86 -15.16 -7.52
C TRP A 137 9.44 -16.54 -8.03
N HIS A 138 8.61 -17.29 -7.28
CA HIS A 138 8.09 -18.58 -7.74
C HIS A 138 7.25 -18.45 -9.02
N SER A 139 6.45 -17.39 -9.12
CA SER A 139 5.63 -17.11 -10.31
C SER A 139 6.50 -16.79 -11.53
N LEU A 140 7.57 -16.01 -11.35
CA LEU A 140 8.55 -15.68 -12.39
C LEU A 140 9.39 -16.89 -12.80
N TRP A 141 9.75 -17.78 -11.86
CA TRP A 141 10.43 -19.03 -12.17
C TRP A 141 9.56 -19.93 -13.05
N LYS A 142 8.27 -20.09 -12.71
CA LYS A 142 7.31 -20.82 -13.54
C LYS A 142 7.15 -20.19 -14.93
N TRP A 143 7.07 -18.87 -15.01
CA TRP A 143 7.03 -18.14 -16.27
C TRP A 143 8.27 -18.40 -17.13
N ALA A 144 9.47 -18.33 -16.54
CA ALA A 144 10.73 -18.57 -17.24
C ALA A 144 10.84 -20.00 -17.78
N LYS A 145 10.42 -21.00 -17.00
CA LYS A 145 10.36 -22.40 -17.44
C LYS A 145 9.37 -22.62 -18.57
N LYS A 146 8.17 -22.05 -18.48
CA LYS A 146 7.12 -22.20 -19.51
C LYS A 146 7.56 -21.66 -20.87
N ARG A 147 8.42 -20.63 -20.90
CA ARG A 147 8.95 -20.07 -22.14
C ARG A 147 9.99 -20.95 -22.83
N HIS A 148 10.64 -21.87 -22.11
CA HIS A 148 11.74 -22.67 -22.64
C HIS A 148 11.59 -24.13 -22.21
N PRO A 149 10.57 -24.85 -22.70
CA PRO A 149 10.31 -26.24 -22.30
C PRO A 149 11.46 -27.18 -22.66
N ARG A 150 12.24 -26.86 -23.71
CA ARG A 150 13.37 -27.68 -24.19
C ARG A 150 14.74 -27.28 -23.62
N LYS A 151 14.83 -26.29 -22.72
CA LYS A 151 16.11 -25.82 -22.18
C LYS A 151 16.30 -26.27 -20.73
N GLY A 152 17.54 -26.60 -20.38
CA GLY A 152 17.90 -27.00 -19.02
C GLY A 152 17.72 -25.88 -18.00
N LEU A 153 17.46 -26.26 -16.74
CA LEU A 153 17.17 -25.32 -15.65
C LEU A 153 18.33 -24.34 -15.38
N ARG A 154 19.58 -24.79 -15.52
CA ARG A 154 20.78 -23.94 -15.36
C ARG A 154 20.82 -22.83 -16.41
N TRP A 155 20.46 -23.16 -17.67
CA TRP A 155 20.38 -22.17 -18.73
C TRP A 155 19.27 -21.16 -18.46
N ILE A 156 18.09 -21.61 -17.98
CA ILE A 156 16.97 -20.72 -17.63
C ILE A 156 17.38 -19.76 -16.50
N LYS A 157 18.02 -20.27 -15.45
CA LYS A 157 18.59 -19.45 -14.37
C LYS A 157 19.52 -18.39 -14.98
N ASN A 158 20.54 -18.81 -15.72
CA ASN A 158 21.55 -17.89 -16.26
C ASN A 158 20.97 -16.86 -17.23
N ARG A 159 19.92 -17.19 -17.98
CA ARG A 159 19.26 -16.27 -18.91
C ARG A 159 18.51 -15.16 -18.16
N TYR A 160 17.65 -15.52 -17.21
CA TYR A 160 16.68 -14.60 -16.61
C TYR A 160 17.09 -14.03 -15.24
N PHE A 161 17.91 -14.77 -14.50
CA PHE A 161 18.27 -14.47 -13.13
C PHE A 161 19.77 -14.23 -13.01
N LYS A 162 20.14 -13.01 -12.66
CA LYS A 162 21.53 -12.56 -12.58
C LYS A 162 22.01 -12.52 -11.13
N VAL A 163 23.32 -12.53 -10.97
CA VAL A 163 23.99 -12.16 -9.72
C VAL A 163 24.25 -10.67 -9.79
N MET A 164 23.81 -9.92 -8.78
CA MET A 164 24.02 -8.47 -8.68
C MET A 164 24.44 -8.12 -7.26
N GLY A 165 25.69 -7.69 -7.09
CA GLY A 165 26.30 -7.53 -5.77
C GLY A 165 26.27 -8.85 -4.99
N GLN A 166 25.85 -8.81 -3.73
CA GLN A 166 25.71 -9.99 -2.88
C GLN A 166 24.45 -10.83 -3.18
N ARG A 167 23.57 -10.37 -4.07
CA ARG A 167 22.29 -11.05 -4.33
C ARG A 167 22.40 -11.97 -5.54
N GLN A 168 22.09 -13.23 -5.30
CA GLN A 168 21.81 -14.18 -6.36
C GLN A 168 20.33 -14.16 -6.74
N TRP A 169 20.00 -14.78 -7.87
CA TRP A 169 18.62 -14.96 -8.33
C TRP A 169 17.86 -13.65 -8.56
N VAL A 170 18.53 -12.61 -9.04
CA VAL A 170 17.90 -11.32 -9.34
C VAL A 170 17.30 -11.36 -10.73
N PHE A 171 15.97 -11.27 -10.84
CA PHE A 171 15.28 -11.21 -12.12
C PHE A 171 15.60 -9.87 -12.80
N ALA A 172 16.43 -9.90 -13.85
CA ALA A 172 16.98 -8.71 -14.48
C ALA A 172 17.21 -8.88 -15.98
N ALA A 173 16.94 -7.81 -16.74
CA ALA A 173 17.15 -7.73 -18.18
C ALA A 173 18.16 -6.62 -18.52
N PRO A 174 19.07 -6.81 -19.48
CA PRO A 174 19.97 -5.74 -19.92
C PRO A 174 19.16 -4.61 -20.57
N ILE A 175 19.61 -3.38 -20.33
CA ILE A 175 19.17 -2.16 -21.00
C ILE A 175 20.26 -1.81 -22.01
N CYS A 176 19.99 -2.01 -23.29
CA CYS A 176 20.90 -1.52 -24.33
C CYS A 176 20.84 0.01 -24.31
N LYS A 177 21.93 0.65 -23.89
CA LYS A 177 22.17 2.06 -24.21
C LYS A 177 23.11 2.11 -25.42
N ASN A 178 22.95 3.11 -26.27
CA ASN A 178 23.78 3.35 -27.46
C ASN A 178 25.28 3.63 -27.16
N LYS A 179 25.76 3.39 -25.93
CA LYS A 179 27.16 3.52 -25.54
C LYS A 179 27.70 2.15 -25.11
N PRO A 180 28.71 1.60 -25.81
CA PRO A 180 29.13 0.19 -25.67
C PRO A 180 29.88 -0.16 -24.37
N LYS A 181 30.16 0.81 -23.48
CA LYS A 181 31.09 0.59 -22.35
C LYS A 181 30.44 0.18 -21.01
N GLU A 182 29.11 0.23 -20.86
CA GLU A 182 28.47 -0.19 -19.59
C GLU A 182 27.07 -0.79 -19.79
N ILE A 183 26.95 -2.13 -19.66
CA ILE A 183 25.65 -2.82 -19.68
C ILE A 183 24.92 -2.52 -18.37
N ARG A 184 23.88 -1.69 -18.44
CA ARG A 184 22.97 -1.46 -17.31
C ARG A 184 21.87 -2.52 -17.29
N TYR A 185 21.44 -2.93 -16.10
CA TYR A 185 20.36 -3.90 -15.95
C TYR A 185 19.11 -3.24 -15.37
N LEU A 186 17.96 -3.51 -15.99
CA LEU A 186 16.67 -3.30 -15.40
C LEU A 186 16.37 -4.51 -14.51
N ARG A 187 16.28 -4.31 -13.19
CA ARG A 187 15.98 -5.36 -12.22
C ARG A 187 14.58 -5.23 -11.64
N LEU A 188 14.02 -6.37 -11.21
CA LEU A 188 12.81 -6.39 -10.43
C LEU A 188 13.05 -5.73 -9.05
N LEU A 189 12.15 -4.83 -8.68
CA LEU A 189 12.09 -4.23 -7.35
C LEU A 189 11.73 -5.31 -6.33
N LYS A 190 12.49 -5.41 -5.24
CA LYS A 190 12.09 -6.22 -4.08
C LYS A 190 11.39 -5.31 -3.07
N LEU A 191 10.20 -5.70 -2.64
CA LEU A 191 9.48 -4.96 -1.61
C LEU A 191 10.27 -4.86 -0.32
N ILE A 192 11.06 -5.90 0.00
CA ILE A 192 11.89 -5.91 1.21
C ILE A 192 12.90 -4.75 1.28
N ASP A 193 13.27 -4.16 0.14
CA ASP A 193 14.20 -3.03 0.07
C ASP A 193 13.54 -1.70 0.45
N ILE A 194 12.22 -1.62 0.37
CA ILE A 194 11.48 -0.40 0.70
C ILE A 194 11.57 -0.16 2.21
N PRO A 195 12.13 0.99 2.66
CA PRO A 195 12.29 1.27 4.08
C PRO A 195 10.92 1.49 4.75
N ILE A 196 10.75 0.97 5.97
CA ILE A 196 9.56 1.29 6.76
C ILE A 196 9.74 2.69 7.34
N ARG A 197 8.78 3.58 7.08
CA ARG A 197 8.76 4.97 7.57
C ARG A 197 7.53 5.19 8.41
N ARG A 198 7.69 5.24 9.73
CA ARG A 198 6.56 5.44 10.66
C ARG A 198 6.05 6.87 10.59
N HIS A 199 4.73 7.04 10.63
CA HIS A 199 4.14 8.36 10.74
C HIS A 199 4.43 8.96 12.11
N VAL A 200 4.80 10.24 12.11
CA VAL A 200 4.86 11.04 13.34
C VAL A 200 3.44 11.41 13.74
N LYS A 201 3.03 11.00 14.95
CA LYS A 201 1.70 11.29 15.51
C LYS A 201 1.43 12.80 15.51
N ILE A 202 0.22 13.19 15.12
CA ILE A 202 -0.24 14.58 15.25
C ILE A 202 -0.49 14.85 16.74
N ARG A 203 -0.15 16.05 17.23
CA ARG A 203 -0.44 16.42 18.62
C ARG A 203 -1.95 16.38 18.85
N ALA A 204 -2.38 15.87 20.01
CA ALA A 204 -3.80 15.57 20.23
C ALA A 204 -4.68 16.83 20.29
N ASP A 205 -4.11 17.91 20.79
CA ASP A 205 -4.67 19.26 20.90
C ASP A 205 -4.57 20.08 19.59
N ALA A 206 -3.86 19.57 18.58
CA ALA A 206 -3.67 20.27 17.31
C ALA A 206 -4.92 20.21 16.43
N ASN A 207 -5.58 21.35 16.28
CA ASN A 207 -6.69 21.54 15.35
C ASN A 207 -6.20 22.21 14.06
N PRO A 208 -6.33 21.57 12.89
CA PRO A 208 -5.96 22.16 11.59
C PRO A 208 -6.71 23.45 11.24
N LEU A 209 -7.90 23.66 11.82
CA LEU A 209 -8.76 24.82 11.55
C LEU A 209 -8.47 26.00 12.48
N ASP A 210 -7.68 25.80 13.52
CA ASP A 210 -7.30 26.84 14.48
C ASP A 210 -5.98 27.49 14.04
N LEU A 211 -6.01 28.82 13.85
CA LEU A 211 -4.87 29.61 13.38
C LEU A 211 -3.63 29.45 14.25
N LYS A 212 -3.78 29.17 15.56
CA LYS A 212 -2.62 28.96 16.45
C LYS A 212 -1.75 27.78 16.02
N TRP A 213 -2.33 26.79 15.33
CA TRP A 213 -1.62 25.59 14.87
C TRP A 213 -1.08 25.70 13.45
N LYS A 214 -1.33 26.80 12.73
CA LYS A 214 -0.92 26.98 11.33
C LYS A 214 0.57 26.69 11.12
N LYS A 215 1.44 27.27 11.97
CA LYS A 215 2.90 27.04 11.92
C LYS A 215 3.27 25.56 12.09
N TYR A 216 2.64 24.86 13.03
CA TYR A 216 2.89 23.43 13.27
C TYR A 216 2.54 22.56 12.05
N PHE A 217 1.40 22.84 11.41
CA PHE A 217 1.00 22.11 10.20
C PHE A 217 1.87 22.46 9.00
N ASP A 218 2.26 23.72 8.84
CA ASP A 218 3.17 24.17 7.77
C ASP A 218 4.53 23.48 7.88
N GLU A 219 5.11 23.42 9.09
CA GLU A 219 6.37 22.70 9.33
C GLU A 219 6.25 21.21 9.04
N ARG A 220 5.13 20.57 9.42
CA ARG A 220 4.88 19.16 9.08
C ARG A 220 4.78 18.94 7.57
N VAL A 221 4.12 19.83 6.84
CA VAL A 221 4.03 19.76 5.37
C VAL A 221 5.42 19.91 4.76
N LYS A 222 6.21 20.89 5.21
CA LYS A 222 7.61 21.09 4.77
C LYS A 222 8.46 19.83 5.01
N ARG A 223 8.44 19.26 6.22
CA ARG A 223 9.17 18.01 6.54
C ARG A 223 8.74 16.85 5.65
N THR A 224 7.43 16.71 5.40
CA THR A 224 6.89 15.64 4.55
C THR A 224 7.32 15.81 3.09
N ARG A 225 7.31 17.05 2.56
CA ARG A 225 7.78 17.37 1.21
C ARG A 225 9.29 17.12 1.05
N MET A 226 10.10 17.50 2.03
CA MET A 226 11.55 17.22 2.01
C MET A 226 11.83 15.71 1.98
N LEU A 227 11.15 14.94 2.83
CA LEU A 227 11.26 13.47 2.88
C LEU A 227 10.76 12.77 1.60
N ALA A 228 9.84 13.40 0.87
CA ALA A 228 9.40 12.97 -0.44
C ALA A 228 10.47 13.28 -1.51
N SER A 229 10.97 14.52 -1.55
CA SER A 229 11.96 14.97 -2.56
C SER A 229 13.29 14.22 -2.55
N SER A 230 13.75 13.76 -1.38
CA SER A 230 14.98 12.96 -1.25
C SER A 230 14.88 11.59 -1.94
N PHE A 231 13.66 11.11 -2.22
CA PHE A 231 13.40 9.86 -2.93
C PHE A 231 13.32 10.04 -4.46
N SER A 232 13.08 11.28 -4.93
CA SER A 232 12.95 11.59 -6.36
C SER A 232 14.29 11.57 -7.12
N ARG A 233 15.43 11.62 -6.41
CA ARG A 233 16.77 11.48 -7.02
C ARG A 233 17.06 10.05 -7.55
N GLU A 234 16.27 9.06 -7.12
CA GLU A 234 16.23 7.71 -7.72
C GLU A 234 14.90 7.46 -8.44
N GLY A 235 14.67 8.19 -9.54
CA GLY A 235 13.73 7.84 -10.62
C GLY A 235 12.42 7.15 -10.19
N SER A 236 11.57 7.84 -9.42
CA SER A 236 10.21 7.39 -9.14
C SER A 236 9.26 8.53 -8.79
N LEU A 237 8.23 8.70 -9.63
CA LEU A 237 7.09 9.59 -9.43
C LEU A 237 6.38 9.24 -8.10
N LEU A 238 6.20 10.26 -7.27
CA LEU A 238 5.56 10.16 -5.97
C LEU A 238 4.06 10.48 -6.08
N LEU A 239 3.23 9.49 -5.78
CA LEU A 239 1.87 9.74 -5.32
C LEU A 239 1.97 10.30 -3.91
N VAL A 240 1.68 11.60 -3.80
CA VAL A 240 1.49 12.28 -2.52
C VAL A 240 0.34 11.60 -1.80
N SER A 241 0.57 11.23 -0.55
CA SER A 241 -0.43 10.66 0.36
C SER A 241 -1.71 11.51 0.39
N PRO A 242 -2.91 10.94 0.63
CA PRO A 242 -4.21 11.61 0.43
C PRO A 242 -4.50 12.83 1.32
N LEU A 243 -3.57 13.26 2.16
CA LEU A 243 -3.71 14.46 2.99
C LEU A 243 -3.42 15.77 2.23
N ARG A 244 -3.08 15.70 0.94
CA ARG A 244 -3.00 16.90 0.08
C ARG A 244 -4.31 17.03 -0.69
N MET A 245 -5.27 17.75 -0.11
CA MET A 245 -6.39 18.50 -0.72
C MET A 245 -7.57 18.64 0.29
N MET A 246 -7.35 19.43 1.33
CA MET A 246 -8.33 20.37 1.89
C MET A 246 -7.51 21.67 1.85
N PHE A 247 -7.64 22.59 0.90
CA PHE A 247 -8.80 23.38 0.50
C PHE A 247 -8.53 23.95 -0.93
N PRO A 248 -9.56 24.37 -1.69
CA PRO A 248 -9.38 25.38 -2.72
C PRO A 248 -9.00 26.71 -2.05
N GLU A 249 -8.04 27.43 -2.62
CA GLU A 249 -7.90 28.86 -2.32
C GLU A 249 -9.09 29.55 -2.98
N GLU A 250 -10.06 29.96 -2.17
CA GLU A 250 -11.09 30.91 -2.58
C GLU A 250 -10.56 32.32 -2.29
N SER A 251 -10.34 33.05 -3.38
CA SER A 251 -10.39 34.51 -3.47
C SER A 251 -11.83 34.98 -3.54
#